data_AF-A0A1Q7ECP4-F1
#
_entry.id   AF-A0A1Q7ECP4-F1
#
_cell.length_a   1.000
_cell.length_b   1.000
_cell.length_c   1.000
_cell.angle_alpha   90.00
_cell.angle_beta   90.00
_cell.angle_gamma   90.00
#
_symmetry.space_group_name_H-M   'P 1'
#
loop_
_entity.id
_entity.type
_entity.pdbx_description
1 polymer ?
#
loop_
_entity_poly.entity_id
_entity_poly.type
_entity_poly.pdbx_seq_one_letter_code
_entity_poly.pdbx_strand_id
1 'polypeptide(L)'
;MSDRVLIGVEVFSSLDRAFGFSRGDTTTTAETATATVVVLWFPSRRGFFFKGGVGLAAGQFTVPGTAGVDTSNGGGIGLTFGFGWDFAISRKFAMTTNLAAYVTAVGDVVLPGKRIDDVIATMYQGSIGFTFR
;
A
#
# COMPACT_ATOMS: atom_id res chain seq x y z
N MET A 1 25.42 -1.36 12.95
CA MET A 1 23.98 -1.06 12.78
C MET A 1 23.35 -0.91 14.16
N SER A 2 22.34 -0.05 14.31
CA SER A 2 21.64 0.16 15.59
C SER A 2 20.62 -0.96 15.83
N ASP A 3 20.59 -1.56 17.03
CA ASP A 3 19.62 -2.60 17.43
C ASP A 3 18.14 -2.10 17.46
N ARG A 4 17.92 -0.82 17.12
CA ARG A 4 16.61 -0.16 17.13
C ARG A 4 16.07 0.11 15.74
N VAL A 5 16.79 -0.28 14.69
CA VAL A 5 16.39 -0.07 13.30
C VAL A 5 16.37 -1.41 12.58
N LEU A 6 15.21 -1.75 12.02
CA LEU A 6 15.07 -2.88 11.10
C LEU A 6 14.83 -2.34 9.70
N ILE A 7 15.46 -2.97 8.71
CA ILE A 7 15.23 -2.68 7.30
C ILE A 7 14.64 -3.95 6.68
N GLY A 8 13.60 -3.79 5.87
CA GLY A 8 12.91 -4.90 5.24
C GLY A 8 12.27 -4.52 3.91
N VAL A 9 11.51 -5.45 3.37
CA VAL A 9 10.68 -5.24 2.19
C VAL A 9 9.23 -5.49 2.58
N GLU A 10 8.33 -4.60 2.16
CA GLU A 10 6.89 -4.71 2.36
C GLU A 10 6.17 -4.69 1.02
N VAL A 11 5.26 -5.64 0.83
CA VAL A 11 4.36 -5.69 -0.33
C VAL A 11 2.94 -5.48 0.17
N PHE A 12 2.21 -4.58 -0.50
CA PHE A 12 0.81 -4.32 -0.23
C PHE A 12 0.04 -4.35 -1.55
N SER A 13 -1.15 -4.95 -1.56
CA SER A 13 -2.06 -4.91 -2.71
C SER A 13 -3.48 -4.65 -2.26
N SER A 14 -4.26 -3.95 -3.09
CA SER A 14 -5.66 -3.64 -2.86
C SER A 14 -6.45 -3.80 -4.16
N LEU A 15 -7.69 -4.29 -4.02
CA LEU A 15 -8.68 -4.37 -5.07
C LEU A 15 -9.90 -3.57 -4.62
N ASP A 16 -10.25 -2.53 -5.37
CA ASP A 16 -11.49 -1.77 -5.22
C ASP A 16 -12.37 -2.00 -6.44
N ARG A 17 -13.55 -2.59 -6.23
CA ARG A 17 -14.51 -2.93 -7.30
C ARG A 17 -15.52 -1.81 -7.58
N ALA A 18 -15.47 -0.72 -6.82
CA ALA A 18 -16.37 0.42 -6.95
C ALA A 18 -15.58 1.73 -7.03
N PHE A 19 -14.39 1.67 -7.63
CA PHE A 19 -13.52 2.82 -7.77
C PHE A 19 -14.13 3.84 -8.74
N GLY A 20 -13.96 5.12 -8.43
CA GLY A 20 -14.48 6.23 -9.19
C GLY A 20 -13.49 7.37 -9.28
N PHE A 21 -13.28 7.90 -10.48
CA PHE A 21 -12.48 9.11 -10.69
C PHE A 21 -13.28 10.40 -10.46
N SER A 22 -14.57 10.28 -10.17
CA SER A 22 -15.49 11.37 -9.84
C SER A 22 -16.59 10.89 -8.91
N ARG A 23 -17.19 11.80 -8.13
CA ARG A 23 -18.27 11.48 -7.18
C ARG A 23 -19.45 10.85 -7.91
N GLY A 24 -19.72 9.56 -7.65
CA GLY A 24 -20.83 8.81 -8.26
C GLY A 24 -20.44 7.86 -9.40
N ASP A 25 -19.17 7.83 -9.83
CA ASP A 25 -18.65 6.76 -10.67
C ASP A 25 -18.26 5.58 -9.77
N THR A 26 -18.88 4.43 -9.96
CA THR A 26 -18.54 3.18 -9.24
C THR A 26 -18.35 2.03 -10.21
N THR A 27 -18.15 2.35 -11.48
CA THR A 27 -18.11 1.33 -12.55
C THR A 27 -16.71 0.78 -12.76
N THR A 28 -15.69 1.50 -12.29
CA THR A 28 -14.29 1.13 -12.47
C THR A 28 -13.83 0.16 -11.39
N THR A 29 -13.10 -0.86 -11.78
CA THR A 29 -12.31 -1.69 -10.85
C THR A 29 -10.87 -1.20 -10.85
N ALA A 30 -10.31 -0.92 -9.67
CA ALA A 30 -8.93 -0.53 -9.48
C ALA A 30 -8.19 -1.59 -8.66
N GLU A 31 -7.13 -2.14 -9.24
CA GLU A 31 -6.16 -2.99 -8.57
C GLU A 31 -4.89 -2.19 -8.39
N THR A 32 -4.39 -2.07 -7.17
CA THR A 32 -3.13 -1.37 -6.89
C THR A 32 -2.22 -2.21 -6.05
N ALA A 33 -0.92 -2.10 -6.28
CA ALA A 33 0.09 -2.79 -5.52
C ALA A 33 1.30 -1.89 -5.29
N THR A 34 1.99 -2.11 -4.17
CA THR A 34 3.28 -1.48 -3.86
C THR A 34 4.27 -2.54 -3.40
N ALA A 35 5.53 -2.34 -3.75
CA ALA A 35 6.67 -3.08 -3.23
C ALA A 35 7.71 -2.05 -2.73
N THR A 36 7.89 -1.98 -1.42
CA THR A 36 8.65 -0.90 -0.77
C THR A 36 9.78 -1.46 0.09
N VAL A 37 10.91 -0.75 0.11
CA VAL A 37 11.91 -0.93 1.16
C VAL A 37 11.40 -0.14 2.36
N VAL A 38 11.29 -0.81 3.50
CA VAL A 38 10.77 -0.24 4.74
C VAL A 38 11.86 -0.17 5.81
N VAL A 39 11.78 0.89 6.60
CA VAL A 39 12.55 1.08 7.82
C VAL A 39 11.58 1.10 8.99
N LEU A 40 11.81 0.19 9.95
CA LEU A 40 11.13 0.17 11.23
C LEU A 40 12.07 0.73 12.28
N TRP A 41 11.66 1.81 12.95
CA TRP A 41 12.41 2.40 14.04
C TRP A 41 11.70 2.17 15.37
N PHE A 42 12.42 1.59 16.34
CA PHE A 42 11.94 1.29 17.69
C PHE A 42 12.51 2.31 18.68
N PRO A 43 11.75 3.33 19.11
CA PRO A 43 12.26 4.35 20.04
C PRO A 43 12.63 3.75 21.41
N SER A 44 12.00 2.64 21.79
CA SER A 44 12.21 1.93 23.05
C SER A 44 12.18 0.41 22.87
N ARG A 45 12.55 -0.34 23.93
CA ARG A 45 12.46 -1.81 23.96
C ARG A 45 11.04 -2.34 24.22
N ARG A 46 10.02 -1.47 24.32
CA ARG A 46 8.64 -1.86 24.69
C ARG A 46 7.82 -2.43 23.51
N GLY A 47 8.40 -2.53 22.31
CA GLY A 47 7.77 -3.13 21.13
C GLY A 47 7.12 -2.12 20.18
N PHE A 48 6.91 -0.88 20.61
CA PHE A 48 6.42 0.19 19.73
C PHE A 48 7.44 0.56 18.64
N PHE A 49 6.96 0.76 17.41
CA PHE A 49 7.77 1.22 16.29
C PHE A 49 7.05 2.23 15.40
N PHE A 50 7.85 3.05 14.72
CA PHE A 50 7.45 3.79 13.53
C PHE A 50 7.90 3.06 12.27
N LYS A 51 7.11 3.17 11.21
CA LYS A 51 7.39 2.60 9.90
C LYS A 51 7.43 3.71 8.86
N GLY A 52 8.41 3.65 7.97
CA GLY A 52 8.47 4.47 6.76
C GLY A 52 9.11 3.67 5.63
N GLY A 53 8.66 3.88 4.40
CA GLY A 53 9.20 3.17 3.25
C GLY A 53 8.86 3.81 1.93
N VAL A 54 9.67 3.48 0.93
CA VAL A 54 9.56 3.94 -0.45
C VAL A 54 9.87 2.79 -1.40
N GLY A 55 9.24 2.78 -2.55
CA GLY A 55 9.55 1.83 -3.61
C GLY A 55 8.65 2.01 -4.82
N LEU A 56 8.30 0.89 -5.43
CA LEU A 56 7.55 0.85 -6.67
C LEU A 56 6.06 0.71 -6.39
N ALA A 57 5.25 1.32 -7.24
CA ALA A 57 3.81 1.17 -7.31
C ALA A 57 3.40 0.65 -8.68
N ALA A 58 2.35 -0.16 -8.71
CA ALA A 58 1.68 -0.62 -9.91
C ALA A 58 0.17 -0.47 -9.73
N GLY A 59 -0.54 -0.17 -10.81
CA GLY A 59 -1.99 -0.05 -10.82
C GLY A 59 -2.57 -0.58 -12.11
N GLN A 60 -3.70 -1.26 -12.01
CA GLN A 60 -4.51 -1.72 -13.13
C GLN A 60 -5.93 -1.20 -12.93
N PHE A 61 -6.47 -0.53 -13.95
CA PHE A 61 -7.77 0.10 -13.93
C PHE A 61 -8.62 -0.48 -15.04
N THR A 62 -9.74 -1.07 -14.67
CA THR A 62 -10.64 -1.77 -15.59
C THR A 62 -11.98 -1.04 -15.64
N VAL A 63 -12.35 -0.57 -16.82
CA VAL A 63 -13.60 0.18 -17.05
C VAL A 63 -14.51 -0.62 -17.97
N PRO A 64 -15.78 -0.88 -17.58
CA PRO A 64 -16.78 -1.44 -18.47
C PRO A 64 -17.17 -0.42 -19.54
N GLY A 65 -16.93 -0.74 -20.81
CA GLY A 65 -17.33 0.05 -21.96
C GLY A 65 -18.53 -0.53 -22.70
N THR A 66 -19.09 0.24 -23.65
CA THR A 66 -20.22 -0.20 -24.49
C THR A 66 -19.85 -1.26 -25.53
N ALA A 67 -18.55 -1.40 -25.85
CA ALA A 67 -18.03 -2.35 -26.84
C ALA A 67 -17.16 -3.47 -26.23
N GLY A 68 -16.95 -3.48 -24.90
CA GLY A 68 -16.05 -4.42 -24.24
C GLY A 68 -15.57 -3.93 -22.88
N VAL A 69 -14.61 -4.64 -22.29
CA VAL A 69 -13.93 -4.25 -21.05
C VAL A 69 -12.57 -3.69 -21.43
N ASP A 70 -12.29 -2.47 -20.99
CA ASP A 70 -11.02 -1.80 -21.24
C ASP A 70 -10.16 -1.79 -19.99
N THR A 71 -8.87 -2.10 -20.15
CA THR A 71 -7.91 -2.19 -19.04
C THR A 71 -6.71 -1.27 -19.32
N SER A 72 -6.41 -0.39 -18.38
CA SER A 72 -5.21 0.46 -18.39
C SER A 72 -4.30 0.10 -17.24
N ASN A 73 -2.99 0.07 -17.51
CA ASN A 73 -1.97 -0.16 -16.50
C ASN A 73 -1.16 1.11 -16.28
N GLY A 74 -0.77 1.35 -15.03
CA GLY A 74 0.09 2.44 -14.61
C GLY A 74 1.17 1.93 -13.65
N GLY A 75 2.29 2.64 -13.61
CA GLY A 75 3.40 2.33 -12.72
C GLY A 75 3.96 3.62 -12.15
N GLY A 76 4.51 3.55 -10.94
CA GLY A 76 5.12 4.72 -10.32
C GLY A 76 5.74 4.44 -8.97
N ILE A 77 5.52 5.35 -8.03
CA ILE A 77 6.17 5.32 -6.71
C ILE A 77 5.17 4.92 -5.63
N GLY A 78 5.59 3.96 -4.82
CA GLY A 78 4.90 3.54 -3.60
C GLY A 78 5.54 4.19 -2.39
N LEU A 79 4.73 4.75 -1.49
CA LEU A 79 5.16 5.19 -0.17
C LEU A 79 4.36 4.47 0.91
N THR A 80 5.00 4.15 2.03
CA THR A 80 4.32 3.62 3.22
C THR A 80 4.80 4.37 4.44
N PHE A 81 3.89 4.72 5.33
CA PHE A 81 4.24 5.27 6.63
C PHE A 81 3.20 4.84 7.65
N GLY A 82 3.65 4.63 8.89
CA GLY A 82 2.77 4.13 9.92
C GLY A 82 3.46 3.92 11.24
N PHE A 83 2.78 3.23 12.13
CA PHE A 83 3.31 2.81 13.40
C PHE A 83 2.68 1.48 13.80
N GLY A 84 3.32 0.80 14.74
CA GLY A 84 2.83 -0.48 15.20
C GLY A 84 3.42 -0.89 16.54
N TRP A 85 3.04 -2.08 16.97
CA TRP A 85 3.47 -2.62 18.24
C TRP A 85 3.74 -4.13 18.15
N ASP A 86 4.94 -4.54 18.55
CA ASP A 86 5.32 -5.94 18.72
C ASP A 86 5.02 -6.41 20.15
N PHE A 87 3.99 -7.25 20.30
CA PHE A 87 3.68 -7.96 21.52
C PHE A 87 4.46 -9.28 21.56
N ALA A 88 5.59 -9.29 22.27
CA ALA A 88 6.41 -10.48 22.42
C ALA A 88 5.64 -11.57 23.20
N ILE A 89 5.37 -12.70 22.54
CA ILE A 89 4.77 -13.89 23.15
C ILE A 89 5.88 -14.83 23.63
N SER A 90 6.97 -14.94 22.88
CA SER A 90 8.18 -15.67 23.25
C SER A 90 9.43 -14.98 22.72
N ARG A 91 10.62 -15.55 22.98
CA ARG A 91 11.89 -15.04 22.45
C ARG A 91 11.98 -15.04 20.91
N LYS A 92 11.19 -15.88 20.24
CA LYS A 92 11.22 -16.06 18.78
C LYS A 92 9.90 -15.72 18.09
N PHE A 93 8.89 -15.30 18.85
CA PHE A 93 7.54 -15.14 18.35
C PHE A 93 6.86 -13.92 18.96
N ALA A 94 6.28 -13.08 18.13
CA ALA A 94 5.51 -11.93 18.54
C ALA A 94 4.22 -11.81 17.72
N MET A 95 3.17 -11.27 18.34
CA MET A 95 2.04 -10.73 17.61
C MET A 95 2.33 -9.26 17.32
N THR A 96 2.20 -8.84 16.07
CA THR A 96 2.51 -7.47 15.64
C THR A 96 1.22 -6.80 15.18
N THR A 97 0.91 -5.64 15.74
CA THR A 97 -0.13 -4.76 15.19
C THR A 97 0.50 -3.65 14.37
N ASN A 98 -0.16 -3.22 13.31
CA ASN A 98 0.34 -2.16 12.43
C ASN A 98 -0.82 -1.30 11.93
N LEU A 99 -0.67 0.03 12.01
CA LEU A 99 -1.54 1.00 11.37
C LEU A 99 -0.69 1.79 10.39
N ALA A 100 -1.01 1.69 9.10
CA ALA A 100 -0.22 2.31 8.04
C ALA A 100 -1.10 2.93 6.96
N ALA A 101 -0.56 3.99 6.36
CA ALA A 101 -1.03 4.52 5.09
C ALA A 101 -0.11 4.00 3.97
N TYR A 102 -0.72 3.58 2.88
CA TYR A 102 -0.05 3.18 1.65
C TYR A 102 -0.46 4.14 0.56
N VAL A 103 0.51 4.85 -0.01
CA VAL A 103 0.32 5.77 -1.11
C VAL A 103 0.84 5.12 -2.37
N THR A 104 -0.04 4.95 -3.35
CA THR A 104 0.26 4.41 -4.67
C THR A 104 0.12 5.54 -5.68
N ALA A 105 1.23 6.18 -6.04
CA ALA A 105 1.28 7.19 -7.08
C ALA A 105 1.63 6.52 -8.41
N VAL A 106 0.63 6.26 -9.25
CA VAL A 106 0.77 5.54 -10.54
C VAL A 106 0.85 6.47 -11.75
N GLY A 107 0.77 7.79 -11.52
CA GLY A 107 0.88 8.80 -12.57
C GLY A 107 -0.34 8.81 -13.48
N ASP A 108 -0.12 9.06 -14.77
CA ASP A 108 -1.21 9.19 -15.73
C ASP A 108 -1.77 7.82 -16.15
N VAL A 109 -3.10 7.75 -16.21
CA VAL A 109 -3.84 6.56 -16.64
C VAL A 109 -4.64 6.93 -17.89
N VAL A 110 -4.42 6.20 -18.98
CA VAL A 110 -5.09 6.44 -20.26
C VAL A 110 -6.17 5.41 -20.47
N LEU A 111 -7.42 5.86 -20.41
CA LEU A 111 -8.61 5.08 -20.68
C LEU A 111 -9.19 5.46 -22.06
N PRO A 112 -10.00 4.60 -22.70
CA PRO A 112 -10.67 4.94 -23.95
C PRO A 112 -11.47 6.24 -23.80
N GLY A 113 -11.14 7.24 -24.62
CA GLY A 113 -11.83 8.54 -24.61
C GLY A 113 -11.56 9.42 -23.39
N LYS A 114 -10.69 9.01 -22.45
CA LYS A 114 -10.38 9.79 -21.25
C LYS A 114 -8.94 9.55 -20.78
N ARG A 115 -8.17 10.62 -20.65
CA ARG A 115 -6.91 10.61 -19.90
C ARG A 115 -7.17 11.15 -18.50
N ILE A 116 -6.61 10.47 -17.51
CA ILE A 116 -6.69 10.88 -16.10
C ILE A 116 -5.27 11.13 -15.66
N ASP A 117 -4.98 12.40 -15.41
CA ASP A 117 -3.66 12.84 -14.99
C ASP A 117 -3.52 12.69 -13.48
N ASP A 118 -2.30 12.36 -13.03
CA ASP A 118 -1.90 12.31 -11.61
C ASP A 118 -2.76 11.39 -10.72
N VAL A 119 -2.91 10.12 -11.09
CA VAL A 119 -3.61 9.14 -10.26
C VAL A 119 -2.77 8.75 -9.05
N ILE A 120 -3.26 9.13 -7.86
CA ILE A 120 -2.68 8.80 -6.57
C ILE A 120 -3.76 8.18 -5.68
N ALA A 121 -3.59 6.92 -5.31
CA ALA A 121 -4.44 6.24 -4.34
C ALA A 121 -3.78 6.25 -2.97
N THR A 122 -4.56 6.51 -1.91
CA THR A 122 -4.09 6.39 -0.52
C THR A 122 -5.01 5.47 0.25
N MET A 123 -4.44 4.40 0.82
CA MET A 123 -5.17 3.39 1.57
C MET A 123 -4.70 3.40 3.02
N TYR A 124 -5.63 3.45 3.97
CA TYR A 124 -5.34 3.31 5.39
C TYR A 124 -5.71 1.90 5.83
N GLN A 125 -4.78 1.20 6.48
CA GLN A 125 -4.99 -0.18 6.92
C GLN A 125 -4.53 -0.36 8.36
N GLY A 126 -5.39 -0.96 9.18
CA GLY A 126 -5.00 -1.63 10.41
C GLY A 126 -4.82 -3.13 10.14
N SER A 127 -3.71 -3.71 10.60
CA SER A 127 -3.44 -5.13 10.47
C SER A 127 -2.90 -5.72 11.77
N ILE A 128 -3.13 -7.03 11.93
CA ILE A 128 -2.53 -7.87 12.96
C ILE A 128 -1.81 -9.00 12.23
N GLY A 129 -0.57 -9.24 12.61
CA GLY A 129 0.27 -10.27 12.03
C GLY A 129 1.09 -10.99 13.09
N PHE A 130 1.86 -11.96 12.62
CA PHE A 130 2.78 -12.73 13.45
C PHE A 130 4.20 -12.53 12.95
N THR A 131 5.11 -12.27 13.88
CA THR A 131 6.52 -12.03 13.61
C THR A 131 7.35 -13.15 14.21
N PHE A 132 8.23 -13.71 13.39
CA PHE A 132 9.19 -14.73 13.78
C PHE A 132 10.60 -14.13 13.80
N ARG A 133 11.38 -14.47 14.84
CA ARG A 133 12.75 -13.98 15.04
C ARG A 133 13.73 -15.14 15.15
#